data_AF-A0A7S0BKC8-F1
#
_entry.id   AF-A0A7S0BKC8-F1
#
_cell.length_a   1.000
_cell.length_b   1.000
_cell.length_c   1.000
_cell.angle_alpha   90.00
_cell.angle_beta   90.00
_cell.angle_gamma   90.00
#
_symmetry.space_group_name_H-M   'P 1'
#
loop_
_entity.id
_entity.type
_entity.pdbx_description
1 polymer ?
#
loop_
_entity_poly.entity_id
_entity_poly.type
_entity_poly.pdbx_seq_one_letter_code
_entity_poly.pdbx_strand_id
1 'polypeptide(L)'
;GKISDPSKFSPPLTPPEEVDDPEDVKPKDWEDQSEVPDPEDRKPDDWDENEPRMVADPEANMPEGWLVDEPPTISDVNAVKPEDWDDEEEGAWMPPLIQNPKCDVGCGPWRAPLVANPKYKGEWIPRLISNPKYVGEWKPRKVPNPEHYKVENPRLLKFSAVGIELWVMDANIRFDNVLICTDEGEAGEIALKTWKLKTLGEAEGERQESTATNTKLEKIARTIDDYMSRIHRNVAYLLINSGYGNVVSAVESTGIPNAFTFILLLLCLSPLFASAAYQLYMSYKEGPEEDDAAAAENTTGDTAGPDAAEGKKDDAETEDDPVPSDPVGEESEIVPDTEDSGIRKRRVAS
;
A
#
# COMPACT_ATOMS: atom_id res chain seq x y z
N GLY A 1 -25.44 10.42 21.55
CA GLY A 1 -25.87 9.07 22.00
C GLY A 1 -25.72 8.97 23.50
N LYS A 2 -26.24 7.92 24.15
CA LYS A 2 -25.97 7.66 25.58
C LYS A 2 -24.79 6.69 25.69
N ILE A 3 -23.87 6.94 26.62
CA ILE A 3 -22.75 6.02 26.86
C ILE A 3 -23.23 4.67 27.41
N SER A 4 -24.37 4.64 28.09
CA SER A 4 -24.99 3.43 28.64
C SER A 4 -25.72 2.57 27.60
N ASP A 5 -25.77 2.98 26.33
CA ASP A 5 -26.46 2.24 25.28
C ASP A 5 -25.55 1.11 24.77
N PRO A 6 -25.91 -0.16 24.97
CA PRO A 6 -25.05 -1.30 24.59
C PRO A 6 -24.85 -1.41 23.08
N SER A 7 -25.72 -0.79 22.27
CA SER A 7 -25.58 -0.79 20.80
C SER A 7 -24.48 0.16 20.29
N LYS A 8 -23.95 1.04 21.15
CA LYS A 8 -22.96 2.06 20.76
C LYS A 8 -21.52 1.60 20.86
N PHE A 9 -21.24 0.51 21.56
CA PHE A 9 -19.90 -0.01 21.78
C PHE A 9 -19.84 -1.51 21.47
N SER A 10 -18.72 -1.93 20.88
CA SER A 10 -18.41 -3.34 20.65
C SER A 10 -16.99 -3.62 21.14
N PRO A 11 -16.81 -4.37 22.25
CA PRO A 11 -17.86 -4.94 23.11
C PRO A 11 -18.65 -3.86 23.88
N PRO A 12 -19.87 -4.17 24.36
CA PRO A 12 -20.61 -3.29 25.26
C PRO A 12 -19.82 -2.98 26.55
N LEU A 13 -20.06 -1.81 27.15
CA LEU A 13 -19.38 -1.37 28.38
C LEU A 13 -19.78 -2.18 29.62
N THR A 14 -20.99 -2.72 29.62
CA THR A 14 -21.49 -3.62 30.67
C THR A 14 -21.63 -5.02 30.11
N PRO A 15 -21.27 -6.06 30.87
CA PRO A 15 -21.56 -7.44 30.49
C PRO A 15 -23.05 -7.64 30.17
N PRO A 16 -23.42 -8.59 29.29
CA PRO A 16 -24.82 -8.87 28.99
C PRO A 16 -25.57 -9.32 30.24
N GLU A 17 -26.87 -9.04 30.32
CA GLU A 17 -27.74 -9.45 31.44
C GLU A 17 -27.84 -10.97 31.56
N GLU A 18 -27.82 -11.67 30.42
CA GLU A 18 -27.90 -13.11 30.34
C GLU A 18 -26.73 -13.68 29.54
N VAL A 19 -26.23 -14.83 29.98
CA VAL A 19 -25.18 -15.62 29.31
C VAL A 19 -25.71 -17.02 29.04
N ASP A 20 -25.09 -17.71 28.09
CA ASP A 20 -25.36 -19.13 27.87
C ASP A 20 -24.93 -19.93 29.10
N ASP A 21 -25.79 -20.84 29.56
CA ASP A 21 -25.47 -21.71 30.68
C ASP A 21 -24.35 -22.70 30.30
N PRO A 22 -23.18 -22.64 30.93
CA PRO A 22 -22.08 -23.56 30.61
C PRO A 22 -22.39 -25.01 30.99
N GLU A 23 -23.33 -25.25 31.90
CA GLU A 23 -23.73 -26.59 32.34
C GLU A 23 -24.88 -27.15 31.50
N ASP A 24 -25.51 -26.34 30.64
CA ASP A 24 -26.54 -26.82 29.72
C ASP A 24 -25.88 -27.43 28.48
N VAL A 25 -26.11 -28.73 28.29
CA VAL A 25 -25.52 -29.50 27.21
C VAL A 25 -26.62 -30.05 26.31
N LYS A 26 -26.34 -30.08 25.01
CA LYS A 26 -27.26 -30.62 24.02
C LYS A 26 -27.69 -32.04 24.40
N PRO A 27 -29.00 -32.31 24.59
CA PRO A 27 -29.50 -33.66 24.84
C PRO A 27 -29.17 -34.59 23.66
N LYS A 28 -28.92 -35.87 23.95
CA LYS A 28 -28.56 -36.86 22.92
C LYS A 28 -29.69 -37.14 21.93
N ASP A 29 -30.93 -36.95 22.37
CA ASP A 29 -32.15 -37.11 21.60
C ASP A 29 -32.56 -35.82 20.84
N TRP A 30 -31.79 -34.74 20.97
CA TRP A 30 -32.06 -33.50 20.26
C TRP A 30 -31.54 -33.55 18.82
N GLU A 31 -32.48 -33.61 17.87
CA GLU A 31 -32.20 -33.60 16.43
C GLU A 31 -32.22 -32.15 15.90
N ASP A 32 -31.04 -31.57 15.71
CA ASP A 32 -30.84 -30.23 15.13
C ASP A 32 -30.45 -30.26 13.64
N GLN A 33 -30.35 -31.44 13.05
CA GLN A 33 -30.17 -31.59 11.61
C GLN A 33 -31.54 -31.45 10.95
N SER A 34 -31.74 -30.36 10.21
CA SER A 34 -32.98 -30.10 9.46
C SER A 34 -33.19 -31.09 8.31
N GLU A 35 -32.10 -31.65 7.78
CA GLU A 35 -32.10 -32.62 6.69
C GLU A 35 -31.24 -33.83 7.06
N VAL A 36 -31.70 -35.01 6.66
CA VAL A 36 -31.00 -36.29 6.85
C VAL A 36 -30.94 -37.03 5.52
N PRO A 37 -29.91 -37.87 5.29
CA PRO A 37 -29.87 -38.78 4.16
C PRO A 37 -31.15 -39.62 4.03
N ASP A 38 -31.69 -39.70 2.82
CA ASP A 38 -32.82 -40.57 2.52
C ASP A 38 -32.40 -42.03 2.69
N PRO A 39 -33.00 -42.79 3.64
CA PRO A 39 -32.66 -44.20 3.85
C PRO A 39 -33.04 -45.10 2.66
N GLU A 40 -33.94 -44.65 1.79
CA GLU A 40 -34.37 -45.40 0.61
C GLU A 40 -33.54 -45.06 -0.64
N ASP A 41 -32.76 -43.97 -0.63
CA ASP A 41 -31.87 -43.63 -1.73
C ASP A 41 -30.63 -44.54 -1.70
N ARG A 42 -30.26 -45.07 -2.87
CA ARG A 42 -29.18 -46.04 -3.00
C ARG A 42 -28.25 -45.62 -4.11
N LYS A 43 -26.94 -45.86 -3.90
CA LYS A 43 -25.92 -45.63 -4.92
C LYS A 43 -26.29 -46.37 -6.20
N PRO A 44 -26.41 -45.66 -7.35
CA PRO A 44 -26.62 -46.30 -8.63
C PRO A 44 -25.47 -47.22 -9.00
N ASP A 45 -25.77 -48.33 -9.68
CA ASP A 45 -24.75 -49.31 -10.12
C ASP A 45 -23.75 -48.71 -11.14
N ASP A 46 -24.12 -47.63 -11.83
CA ASP A 46 -23.29 -46.91 -12.81
C ASP A 46 -22.44 -45.79 -12.19
N TRP A 47 -22.40 -45.68 -10.86
CA TRP A 47 -21.62 -44.69 -10.12
C TRP A 47 -20.33 -45.30 -9.57
N ASP A 48 -19.23 -45.13 -10.31
CA ASP A 48 -17.90 -45.55 -9.85
C ASP A 48 -17.17 -44.40 -9.14
N GLU A 49 -16.95 -44.57 -7.84
CA GLU A 49 -16.27 -43.61 -6.96
C GLU A 49 -14.74 -43.70 -7.05
N ASN A 50 -14.20 -44.75 -7.67
CA ASN A 50 -12.75 -44.96 -7.80
C ASN A 50 -12.18 -44.36 -9.09
N GLU A 51 -13.04 -43.86 -9.97
CA GLU A 51 -12.60 -43.14 -11.16
C GLU A 51 -11.76 -41.92 -10.73
N PRO A 52 -10.58 -41.70 -11.32
CA PRO A 52 -9.78 -40.53 -10.99
C PRO A 52 -10.42 -39.28 -11.58
N ARG A 53 -10.34 -38.15 -10.87
CA ARG A 53 -10.83 -36.84 -11.35
C ARG A 53 -10.16 -36.41 -12.65
N MET A 54 -8.89 -36.77 -12.81
CA MET A 54 -8.07 -36.42 -13.94
C MET A 54 -7.44 -37.69 -14.54
N VAL A 55 -7.49 -37.80 -15.85
CA VAL A 55 -6.85 -38.88 -16.62
C VAL A 55 -5.86 -38.28 -17.61
N ALA A 56 -4.85 -39.06 -18.00
CA ALA A 56 -3.98 -38.68 -19.09
C ALA A 56 -4.81 -38.46 -20.37
N ASP A 57 -4.57 -37.35 -21.05
CA ASP A 57 -5.23 -37.04 -22.32
C ASP A 57 -4.91 -38.10 -23.38
N PRO A 58 -5.90 -38.86 -23.87
CA PRO A 58 -5.68 -39.89 -24.88
C PRO A 58 -5.35 -39.31 -26.26
N GLU A 59 -5.66 -38.03 -26.51
CA GLU A 59 -5.38 -37.36 -27.78
C GLU A 59 -4.03 -36.64 -27.77
N ALA A 60 -3.44 -36.43 -26.58
CA ALA A 60 -2.15 -35.78 -26.47
C ALA A 60 -1.03 -36.71 -26.93
N ASN A 61 -0.19 -36.19 -27.81
CA ASN A 61 1.03 -36.83 -28.28
C ASN A 61 2.23 -35.98 -27.84
N MET A 62 3.38 -36.62 -27.63
CA MET A 62 4.62 -35.93 -27.30
C MET A 62 4.98 -34.94 -28.42
N PRO A 63 5.24 -33.66 -28.12
CA PRO A 63 5.64 -32.68 -29.13
C PRO A 63 6.95 -33.06 -29.83
N GLU A 64 7.06 -32.69 -31.10
CA GLU A 64 8.32 -32.82 -31.85
C GLU A 64 9.39 -31.90 -31.23
N GLY A 65 10.57 -32.44 -30.94
CA GLY A 65 11.67 -31.72 -30.29
C GLY A 65 11.74 -31.84 -28.75
N TRP A 66 10.90 -32.67 -28.13
CA TRP A 66 10.99 -32.97 -26.69
C TRP A 66 12.23 -33.81 -26.35
N LEU A 67 13.05 -33.36 -25.39
CA LEU A 67 14.30 -34.01 -25.00
C LEU A 67 14.11 -34.90 -23.76
N VAL A 68 13.83 -36.19 -23.96
CA VAL A 68 13.48 -37.13 -22.86
C VAL A 68 14.63 -37.38 -21.87
N ASP A 69 15.86 -37.43 -22.37
CA ASP A 69 17.04 -37.80 -21.58
C ASP A 69 17.71 -36.62 -20.86
N GLU A 70 17.32 -35.39 -21.19
CA GLU A 70 17.86 -34.18 -20.57
C GLU A 70 16.99 -33.75 -19.38
N PRO A 71 17.57 -33.38 -18.24
CA PRO A 71 16.79 -32.94 -17.09
C PRO A 71 16.17 -31.55 -17.36
N PRO A 72 14.95 -31.28 -16.85
CA PRO A 72 14.30 -29.98 -17.03
C PRO A 72 15.00 -28.86 -16.26
N THR A 73 15.69 -29.20 -15.18
CA THR A 73 16.47 -28.25 -14.38
C THR A 73 17.90 -28.74 -14.21
N ILE A 74 18.84 -27.81 -14.25
CA ILE A 74 20.27 -28.04 -14.02
C ILE A 74 20.75 -27.10 -12.90
N SER A 75 21.78 -27.49 -12.16
CA SER A 75 22.43 -26.60 -11.21
C SER A 75 23.04 -25.40 -11.93
N ASP A 76 22.83 -24.20 -11.41
CA ASP A 76 23.47 -22.99 -11.93
C ASP A 76 24.98 -23.05 -11.71
N VAL A 77 25.73 -23.10 -12.81
CA VAL A 77 27.20 -23.13 -12.80
C VAL A 77 27.83 -21.79 -12.44
N ASN A 78 27.06 -20.70 -12.52
CA ASN A 78 27.52 -19.35 -12.19
C ASN A 78 27.15 -18.94 -10.76
N ALA A 79 26.36 -19.76 -10.06
CA ALA A 79 26.06 -19.51 -8.66
C ALA A 79 27.33 -19.68 -7.82
N VAL A 80 27.61 -18.69 -7.00
CA VAL A 80 28.73 -18.70 -6.06
C VAL A 80 28.17 -18.91 -4.66
N LYS A 81 28.82 -19.80 -3.90
CA LYS A 81 28.52 -20.00 -2.48
C LYS A 81 28.69 -18.67 -1.72
N PRO A 82 27.69 -18.21 -0.95
CA PRO A 82 27.83 -17.02 -0.11
C PRO A 82 28.98 -17.17 0.90
N GLU A 83 29.68 -16.07 1.18
CA GLU A 83 30.82 -16.07 2.11
C GLU A 83 30.39 -16.39 3.55
N ASP A 84 29.17 -15.99 3.92
CA ASP A 84 28.59 -16.23 5.25
C ASP A 84 27.91 -17.60 5.39
N TRP A 85 28.03 -18.50 4.41
CA TRP A 85 27.41 -19.83 4.48
C TRP A 85 28.26 -20.83 5.28
N ASP A 86 27.70 -21.35 6.37
CA ASP A 86 28.32 -22.34 7.24
C ASP A 86 27.90 -23.77 6.87
N ASP A 87 28.83 -24.60 6.33
CA ASP A 87 28.48 -25.98 5.94
C ASP A 87 28.28 -26.92 7.14
N GLU A 88 28.77 -26.58 8.33
CA GLU A 88 28.63 -27.41 9.54
C GLU A 88 27.26 -27.18 10.20
N GLU A 89 26.80 -25.92 10.23
CA GLU A 89 25.51 -25.54 10.82
C GLU A 89 24.35 -25.56 9.80
N GLU A 90 24.58 -25.13 8.55
CA GLU A 90 23.55 -25.02 7.50
C GLU A 90 23.59 -26.17 6.47
N GLY A 91 24.61 -27.02 6.54
CA GLY A 91 24.83 -28.15 5.63
C GLY A 91 25.54 -27.77 4.33
N ALA A 92 25.93 -28.76 3.52
CA ALA A 92 26.66 -28.53 2.29
C ALA A 92 25.87 -27.64 1.32
N TRP A 93 26.42 -26.47 0.99
CA TRP A 93 25.80 -25.56 0.03
C TRP A 93 25.53 -26.23 -1.31
N MET A 94 24.30 -26.08 -1.82
CA MET A 94 23.88 -26.55 -3.13
C MET A 94 23.51 -25.36 -4.03
N PRO A 95 24.05 -25.29 -5.26
CA PRO A 95 23.67 -24.23 -6.20
C PRO A 95 22.18 -24.30 -6.54
N PRO A 96 21.52 -23.14 -6.76
CA PRO A 96 20.13 -23.10 -7.18
C PRO A 96 19.93 -23.82 -8.52
N LEU A 97 18.77 -24.44 -8.68
CA LEU A 97 18.39 -25.10 -9.92
C LEU A 97 17.80 -24.07 -10.90
N ILE A 98 18.37 -23.97 -12.09
CA ILE A 98 17.88 -23.15 -13.19
C ILE A 98 17.25 -24.03 -14.27
N GLN A 99 16.36 -23.44 -15.07
CA GLN A 99 15.80 -24.13 -16.24
C GLN A 99 16.93 -24.45 -17.22
N ASN A 100 16.98 -25.69 -17.70
CA ASN A 100 18.01 -26.12 -18.64
C ASN A 100 17.83 -25.36 -19.97
N PRO A 101 18.81 -24.56 -20.42
CA PRO A 101 18.67 -23.74 -21.63
C PRO A 101 18.45 -24.54 -22.92
N LYS A 102 18.72 -25.85 -22.91
CA LYS A 102 18.42 -26.74 -24.05
C LYS A 102 16.93 -27.08 -24.17
N CYS A 103 16.12 -26.78 -23.16
CA CYS A 103 14.74 -27.21 -23.04
C CYS A 103 13.77 -26.18 -23.62
N ASP A 104 13.89 -25.91 -24.92
CA ASP A 104 13.02 -24.94 -25.61
C ASP A 104 11.57 -25.42 -25.71
N VAL A 105 11.35 -26.70 -26.05
CA VAL A 105 10.01 -27.32 -26.17
C VAL A 105 9.64 -28.10 -24.92
N GLY A 106 10.62 -28.78 -24.31
CA GLY A 106 10.47 -29.49 -23.05
C GLY A 106 11.49 -30.61 -22.88
N CYS A 107 11.70 -31.01 -21.64
CA CYS A 107 12.75 -31.94 -21.23
C CYS A 107 12.28 -32.92 -20.15
N GLY A 108 12.97 -34.05 -20.07
CA GLY A 108 12.70 -35.12 -19.11
C GLY A 108 11.63 -36.09 -19.59
N PRO A 109 11.24 -37.09 -18.76
CA PRO A 109 10.23 -38.06 -19.14
C PRO A 109 8.89 -37.37 -19.42
N TRP A 110 8.46 -37.40 -20.68
CA TRP A 110 7.20 -36.79 -21.09
C TRP A 110 6.01 -37.50 -20.44
N ARG A 111 5.04 -36.71 -19.97
CA ARG A 111 3.75 -37.21 -19.47
C ARG A 111 2.65 -36.44 -20.17
N ALA A 112 1.65 -37.15 -20.66
CA ALA A 112 0.48 -36.54 -21.25
C ALA A 112 -0.16 -35.56 -20.24
N PRO A 113 -0.64 -34.39 -20.71
CA PRO A 113 -1.38 -33.47 -19.86
C PRO A 113 -2.60 -34.18 -19.29
N LEU A 114 -2.93 -33.83 -18.06
CA LEU A 114 -4.09 -34.38 -17.39
C LEU A 114 -5.35 -33.62 -17.84
N VAL A 115 -6.35 -34.36 -18.32
CA VAL A 115 -7.68 -33.84 -18.67
C VAL A 115 -8.73 -34.38 -17.70
N ALA A 116 -9.83 -33.64 -17.56
CA ALA A 116 -10.93 -34.05 -16.70
C ALA A 116 -11.54 -35.37 -17.21
N ASN A 117 -11.68 -36.35 -16.32
CA ASN A 117 -12.29 -37.64 -16.68
C ASN A 117 -13.81 -37.48 -16.80
N PRO A 118 -14.42 -37.70 -17.99
CA PRO A 118 -15.87 -37.59 -18.16
C PRO A 118 -16.68 -38.58 -17.32
N LYS A 119 -16.06 -39.68 -16.88
CA LYS A 119 -16.69 -40.71 -16.04
C LYS A 119 -16.62 -40.39 -14.54
N TYR A 120 -15.82 -39.41 -14.14
CA TYR A 120 -15.68 -39.04 -12.74
C TYR A 120 -16.96 -38.38 -12.23
N LYS A 121 -17.66 -39.08 -11.34
CA LYS A 121 -18.85 -38.56 -10.66
C LYS A 121 -18.58 -38.15 -9.20
N GLY A 122 -17.42 -38.52 -8.64
CA GLY A 122 -17.04 -38.28 -7.24
C GLY A 122 -17.63 -39.31 -6.28
N GLU A 123 -17.54 -39.06 -4.98
CA GLU A 123 -18.22 -39.89 -3.98
C GLU A 123 -19.74 -39.69 -4.09
N TRP A 124 -20.50 -40.79 -4.06
CA TRP A 124 -21.96 -40.71 -4.12
C TRP A 124 -22.49 -40.22 -2.78
N ILE A 125 -23.29 -39.17 -2.81
CA ILE A 125 -23.97 -38.63 -1.64
C ILE A 125 -25.47 -38.91 -1.80
N PRO A 126 -26.12 -39.58 -0.83
CA PRO A 126 -27.56 -39.80 -0.86
C PRO A 126 -28.31 -38.47 -0.85
N ARG A 127 -29.49 -38.44 -1.48
CA ARG A 127 -30.38 -37.28 -1.41
C ARG A 127 -30.72 -36.96 0.03
N LEU A 128 -30.71 -35.69 0.36
CA LEU A 128 -31.13 -35.20 1.68
C LEU A 128 -32.65 -35.00 1.67
N ILE A 129 -33.33 -35.52 2.67
CA ILE A 129 -34.76 -35.33 2.92
C ILE A 129 -34.95 -34.58 4.24
N SER A 130 -36.05 -33.83 4.36
CA SER A 130 -36.37 -33.13 5.61
C SER A 130 -36.50 -34.12 6.76
N ASN A 131 -35.77 -33.89 7.85
CA ASN A 131 -35.76 -34.76 9.01
C ASN A 131 -37.08 -34.64 9.78
N PRO A 132 -37.94 -35.69 9.84
CA PRO A 132 -39.21 -35.61 10.56
C PRO A 132 -39.05 -35.45 12.08
N LYS A 133 -37.87 -35.76 12.61
CA LYS A 133 -37.55 -35.61 14.04
C LYS A 133 -36.90 -34.27 14.38
N TYR A 134 -36.68 -33.39 13.39
CA TYR A 134 -36.04 -32.10 13.60
C TYR A 134 -36.78 -31.29 14.66
N VAL A 135 -36.09 -31.00 15.77
CA VAL A 135 -36.63 -30.23 16.89
C VAL A 135 -36.31 -28.74 16.73
N GLY A 136 -35.21 -28.42 16.04
CA GLY A 136 -34.69 -27.07 15.88
C GLY A 136 -33.18 -27.02 16.16
N GLU A 137 -32.52 -25.92 15.78
CA GLU A 137 -31.15 -25.67 16.23
C GLU A 137 -31.10 -25.61 17.75
N TRP A 138 -30.29 -26.49 18.37
CA TRP A 138 -30.10 -26.45 19.82
C TRP A 138 -29.34 -25.18 20.20
N LYS A 139 -29.83 -24.49 21.24
CA LYS A 139 -29.13 -23.38 21.88
C LYS A 139 -29.16 -23.61 23.40
N PRO A 140 -28.04 -23.35 24.11
CA PRO A 140 -28.05 -23.40 25.56
C PRO A 140 -29.13 -22.46 26.11
N ARG A 141 -29.71 -22.84 27.24
CA ARG A 141 -30.59 -21.93 27.99
C ARG A 141 -29.80 -20.72 28.45
N LYS A 142 -30.46 -19.56 28.42
CA LYS A 142 -29.93 -18.32 28.97
C LYS A 142 -30.09 -18.33 30.49
N VAL A 143 -29.01 -18.04 31.21
CA VAL A 143 -28.99 -17.87 32.66
C VAL A 143 -28.56 -16.45 33.02
N PRO A 144 -29.02 -15.91 34.16
CA PRO A 144 -28.58 -14.60 34.62
C PRO A 144 -27.06 -14.56 34.74
N ASN A 145 -26.44 -13.54 34.16
CA ASN A 145 -24.99 -13.36 34.23
C ASN A 145 -24.59 -12.82 35.61
N PRO A 146 -23.82 -13.57 36.43
CA PRO A 146 -23.40 -13.10 37.75
C PRO A 146 -22.48 -11.88 37.69
N GLU A 147 -21.80 -11.65 36.57
CA GLU A 147 -20.92 -10.50 36.33
C GLU A 147 -21.69 -9.28 35.79
N HIS A 148 -23.00 -9.39 35.54
CA HIS A 148 -23.77 -8.25 35.06
C HIS A 148 -23.94 -7.19 36.16
N TYR A 149 -23.66 -5.94 35.81
CA TYR A 149 -23.90 -4.79 36.65
C TYR A 149 -24.50 -3.64 35.85
N LYS A 150 -25.31 -2.82 36.52
CA LYS A 150 -25.92 -1.63 35.93
C LYS A 150 -25.14 -0.38 36.33
N VAL A 151 -24.72 0.41 35.34
CA VAL A 151 -24.05 1.69 35.58
C VAL A 151 -25.11 2.80 35.57
N GLU A 152 -25.47 3.31 36.75
CA GLU A 152 -26.46 4.40 36.86
C GLU A 152 -25.90 5.77 36.46
N ASN A 153 -24.64 6.04 36.80
CA ASN A 153 -23.99 7.31 36.50
C ASN A 153 -22.56 7.09 35.98
N PRO A 154 -22.37 6.86 34.68
CA PRO A 154 -21.05 6.69 34.08
C PRO A 154 -20.29 8.01 34.16
N ARG A 155 -19.44 8.15 35.18
CA ARG A 155 -18.56 9.31 35.35
C ARG A 155 -17.19 9.00 34.80
N LEU A 156 -16.66 9.92 34.01
CA LEU A 156 -15.26 9.89 33.62
C LEU A 156 -14.39 10.11 34.86
N LEU A 157 -13.30 9.34 34.96
CA LEU A 157 -12.27 9.58 35.97
C LEU A 157 -11.67 10.98 35.74
N LYS A 158 -11.26 11.62 36.83
CA LYS A 158 -10.58 12.92 36.74
C LYS A 158 -9.23 12.72 36.04
N PHE A 159 -8.89 13.63 35.15
CA PHE A 159 -7.60 13.69 34.48
C PHE A 159 -7.00 15.09 34.67
N SER A 160 -5.68 15.18 34.56
CA SER A 160 -4.95 16.45 34.75
C SER A 160 -3.90 16.70 33.66
N ALA A 161 -3.74 15.78 32.72
CA ALA A 161 -2.80 15.88 31.63
C ALA A 161 -3.48 15.49 30.32
N VAL A 162 -3.01 16.08 29.22
CA VAL A 162 -3.35 15.68 27.86
C VAL A 162 -2.07 15.23 27.19
N GLY A 163 -2.10 14.00 26.64
CA GLY A 163 -1.02 13.44 25.85
C GLY A 163 -1.55 13.07 24.47
N ILE A 164 -0.70 13.24 23.46
CA ILE A 164 -0.93 12.76 22.09
C ILE A 164 0.10 11.67 21.85
N GLU A 165 -0.35 10.42 21.81
CA GLU A 165 0.47 9.25 21.49
C GLU A 165 0.05 8.74 20.11
N LEU A 166 1.02 8.60 19.21
CA LEU A 166 0.79 8.29 17.80
C LEU A 166 1.91 7.40 17.29
N TRP A 167 1.52 6.40 16.49
CA TRP A 167 2.43 5.67 15.62
C TRP A 167 2.22 6.13 14.18
N VAL A 168 3.19 6.84 13.62
CA VAL A 168 3.11 7.42 12.26
C VAL A 168 4.43 7.26 11.53
N MET A 169 4.35 7.05 10.21
CA MET A 169 5.51 7.03 9.31
C MET A 169 5.80 8.42 8.73
N ASP A 170 4.78 9.29 8.64
CA ASP A 170 4.88 10.62 8.05
C ASP A 170 5.25 11.69 9.09
N ALA A 171 6.15 12.60 8.72
CA ALA A 171 6.63 13.67 9.61
C ALA A 171 5.79 14.97 9.57
N ASN A 172 4.90 15.13 8.58
CA ASN A 172 4.20 16.41 8.35
C ASN A 172 2.78 16.43 8.92
N ILE A 173 2.64 16.18 10.22
CA ILE A 173 1.36 16.23 10.93
C ILE A 173 1.39 17.41 11.90
N ARG A 174 0.37 18.28 11.83
CA ARG A 174 0.26 19.46 12.69
C ARG A 174 -1.00 19.38 13.54
N PHE A 175 -0.82 19.51 14.86
CA PHE A 175 -1.90 19.68 15.82
C PHE A 175 -1.93 21.14 16.28
N ASP A 176 -3.10 21.76 16.24
CA ASP A 176 -3.37 23.07 16.81
C ASP A 176 -4.75 23.08 17.48
N ASN A 177 -5.10 24.17 18.18
CA ASN A 177 -6.43 24.38 18.77
C ASN A 177 -6.90 23.30 19.77
N VAL A 178 -5.99 22.76 20.59
CA VAL A 178 -6.35 21.85 21.68
C VAL A 178 -7.08 22.63 22.78
N LEU A 179 -8.39 22.44 22.88
CA LEU A 179 -9.27 23.07 23.87
C LEU A 179 -9.90 22.01 24.78
N ILE A 180 -9.87 22.26 26.10
CA ILE A 180 -10.55 21.43 27.11
C ILE A 180 -11.49 22.35 27.88
N CYS A 181 -12.80 22.17 27.72
CA CYS A 181 -13.82 22.92 28.42
C CYS A 181 -15.02 22.03 28.77
N THR A 182 -15.87 22.52 29.66
CA THR A 182 -17.10 21.83 30.07
C THR A 182 -18.35 22.39 29.39
N ASP A 183 -18.25 23.59 28.82
CA ASP A 183 -19.36 24.28 28.15
C ASP A 183 -19.27 24.12 26.63
N GLU A 184 -20.34 23.59 26.05
CA GLU A 184 -20.42 23.34 24.60
C GLU A 184 -20.56 24.64 23.80
N GLY A 185 -21.21 25.66 24.36
CA GLY A 185 -21.39 26.96 23.71
C GLY A 185 -20.07 27.69 23.51
N GLU A 186 -19.27 27.79 24.57
CA GLU A 186 -17.93 28.37 24.54
C GLU A 186 -17.01 27.62 23.56
N ALA A 187 -17.06 26.28 23.59
CA ALA A 187 -16.33 25.44 22.64
C ALA A 187 -16.68 25.78 21.19
N GLY A 188 -17.98 25.91 20.91
CA GLY A 188 -18.49 26.25 19.58
C GLY A 188 -18.03 27.63 19.10
N GLU A 189 -18.05 28.63 19.98
CA GLU A 189 -17.57 29.97 19.63
C GLU A 189 -16.07 30.00 19.31
N ILE A 190 -15.24 29.33 20.12
CA ILE A 190 -13.80 29.25 19.90
C ILE A 190 -13.52 28.50 18.58
N ALA A 191 -14.23 27.42 18.30
CA ALA A 191 -14.10 26.67 17.05
C ALA A 191 -14.46 27.51 15.82
N LEU A 192 -15.48 28.37 15.91
CA LEU A 192 -15.85 29.30 14.84
C LEU A 192 -14.79 30.39 14.63
N LYS A 193 -14.18 30.90 15.70
CA LYS A 193 -13.15 31.95 15.62
C LYS A 193 -11.78 31.41 15.19
N THR A 194 -11.49 30.14 15.43
CA THR A 194 -10.18 29.52 15.14
C THR A 194 -10.26 28.62 13.91
N TRP A 195 -10.75 27.40 14.07
CA TRP A 195 -10.78 26.36 13.03
C TRP A 195 -11.56 26.79 11.79
N LYS A 196 -12.75 27.38 11.95
CA LYS A 196 -13.60 27.74 10.81
C LYS A 196 -12.96 28.81 9.93
N LEU A 197 -12.38 29.86 10.54
CA LEU A 197 -11.66 30.91 9.80
C LEU A 197 -10.43 30.34 9.09
N LYS A 198 -9.64 29.51 9.80
CA LYS A 198 -8.45 28.87 9.23
C LYS A 198 -8.80 27.98 8.03
N THR A 199 -9.80 27.12 8.17
CA THR A 199 -10.25 26.19 7.11
C THR A 199 -10.70 26.95 5.85
N LEU A 200 -11.36 28.09 6.02
CA LEU A 200 -11.74 28.94 4.88
C LEU A 200 -10.51 29.53 4.19
N GLY A 201 -9.55 30.05 4.95
CA GLY A 201 -8.30 30.59 4.40
C GLY A 201 -7.43 29.53 3.72
N GLU A 202 -7.31 28.34 4.30
CA GLU A 202 -6.57 27.20 3.72
C GLU A 202 -7.22 26.74 2.41
N ALA A 203 -8.55 26.57 2.38
CA ALA A 203 -9.26 26.19 1.16
C ALA A 203 -9.16 27.26 0.05
N GLU A 204 -9.10 28.54 0.41
CA GLU A 204 -8.85 29.63 -0.54
C GLU A 204 -7.41 29.60 -1.07
N GLY A 205 -6.42 29.38 -0.18
CA GLY A 205 -5.01 29.23 -0.56
C GLY A 205 -4.80 28.07 -1.53
N GLU A 206 -5.36 26.90 -1.25
CA GLU A 206 -5.29 25.71 -2.13
C GLU A 206 -5.98 25.97 -3.49
N ARG A 207 -7.10 26.69 -3.52
CA ARG A 207 -7.74 27.10 -4.78
C ARG A 207 -6.88 28.07 -5.58
N GLN A 208 -6.22 29.02 -4.92
CA GLN A 208 -5.33 29.96 -5.60
C GLN A 208 -4.09 29.25 -6.15
N GLU A 209 -3.50 28.34 -5.39
CA GLU A 209 -2.35 27.55 -5.83
C GLU A 209 -2.72 26.64 -7.02
N SER A 210 -3.84 25.92 -6.93
CA SER A 210 -4.31 25.06 -8.04
C SER A 210 -4.70 25.85 -9.29
N THR A 211 -5.29 27.04 -9.16
CA THR A 211 -5.56 27.91 -10.33
C THR A 211 -4.27 28.49 -10.90
N ALA A 212 -3.30 28.84 -10.07
CA ALA A 212 -1.98 29.29 -10.52
C ALA A 212 -1.20 28.18 -11.26
N THR A 213 -1.22 26.94 -10.76
CA THR A 213 -0.58 25.80 -11.44
C THR A 213 -1.29 25.46 -12.76
N ASN A 214 -2.63 25.42 -12.76
CA ASN A 214 -3.42 25.18 -13.98
C ASN A 214 -3.17 26.27 -15.05
N THR A 215 -3.13 27.55 -14.67
CA THR A 215 -2.82 28.63 -15.63
C THR A 215 -1.38 28.57 -16.14
N LYS A 216 -0.41 28.13 -15.32
CA LYS A 216 0.96 27.86 -15.76
C LYS A 216 1.02 26.72 -16.77
N LEU A 217 0.29 25.62 -16.54
CA LEU A 217 0.18 24.49 -17.46
C LEU A 217 -0.51 24.88 -18.77
N GLU A 218 -1.59 25.67 -18.72
CA GLU A 218 -2.26 26.19 -19.92
C GLU A 218 -1.33 27.06 -20.78
N LYS A 219 -0.51 27.93 -20.16
CA LYS A 219 0.48 28.73 -20.89
C LYS A 219 1.49 27.84 -21.61
N ILE A 220 2.02 26.82 -20.93
CA ILE A 220 2.94 25.84 -21.53
C ILE A 220 2.27 25.13 -22.72
N ALA A 221 1.03 24.67 -22.56
CA ALA A 221 0.28 24.01 -23.63
C ALA A 221 0.09 24.93 -24.85
N ARG A 222 -0.23 26.21 -24.66
CA ARG A 222 -0.35 27.19 -25.76
C ARG A 222 0.98 27.45 -26.47
N THR A 223 2.10 27.49 -25.74
CA THR A 223 3.42 27.64 -26.35
C THR A 223 3.79 26.43 -27.21
N ILE A 224 3.48 25.22 -26.76
CA ILE A 224 3.69 23.99 -27.54
C ILE A 224 2.80 24.00 -28.79
N ASP A 225 1.53 24.37 -28.66
CA ASP A 225 0.59 24.39 -29.80
C ASP A 225 0.99 25.42 -30.87
N ASP A 226 1.48 26.61 -30.48
CA ASP A 226 2.04 27.59 -31.42
C ASP A 226 3.28 27.04 -32.14
N TYR A 227 4.19 26.40 -31.39
CA TYR A 227 5.39 25.79 -31.97
C TYR A 227 5.05 24.69 -32.98
N MET A 228 4.15 23.77 -32.62
CA MET A 228 3.67 22.70 -33.50
C MET A 228 2.96 23.27 -34.73
N SER A 229 2.17 24.32 -34.56
CA SER A 229 1.51 25.02 -35.67
C SER A 229 2.50 25.68 -36.62
N ARG A 230 3.60 26.25 -36.11
CA ARG A 230 4.69 26.79 -36.94
C ARG A 230 5.39 25.68 -37.74
N ILE A 231 5.67 24.54 -37.12
CA ILE A 231 6.23 23.36 -37.81
C ILE A 231 5.28 22.89 -38.90
N HIS A 232 4.00 22.67 -38.59
CA HIS A 232 3.02 22.25 -39.58
C HIS A 232 2.92 23.20 -40.78
N ARG A 233 2.91 24.53 -40.54
CA ARG A 233 2.91 25.52 -41.62
C ARG A 233 4.17 25.44 -42.48
N ASN A 234 5.35 25.31 -41.87
CA ASN A 234 6.62 25.22 -42.59
C ASN A 234 6.74 23.92 -43.39
N VAL A 235 6.31 22.79 -42.81
CA VAL A 235 6.28 21.49 -43.50
C VAL A 235 5.27 21.53 -44.65
N ALA A 236 4.07 22.07 -44.44
CA ALA A 236 3.08 22.24 -45.51
C ALA A 236 3.61 23.12 -46.65
N TYR A 237 4.27 24.24 -46.33
CA TYR A 237 4.90 25.11 -47.32
C TYR A 237 5.99 24.39 -48.12
N LEU A 238 6.84 23.60 -47.46
CA LEU A 238 7.87 22.80 -48.12
C LEU A 238 7.27 21.71 -49.02
N LEU A 239 6.21 21.02 -48.58
CA LEU A 239 5.52 20.01 -49.38
C LEU A 239 4.87 20.61 -50.63
N ILE A 240 4.28 21.81 -50.51
CA ILE A 240 3.67 22.53 -51.63
C ILE A 240 4.73 23.01 -52.62
N ASN A 241 5.85 23.58 -52.14
CA ASN A 241 6.86 24.19 -53.00
C ASN A 241 7.95 23.24 -53.52
N SER A 242 8.11 22.05 -52.95
CA SER A 242 9.05 21.02 -53.44
C SER A 242 8.53 20.23 -54.65
N GLY A 243 7.39 20.63 -55.23
CA GLY A 243 6.80 19.95 -56.39
C GLY A 243 6.12 18.62 -56.07
N TYR A 244 5.95 18.29 -54.77
CA TYR A 244 5.29 17.07 -54.32
C TYR A 244 3.76 17.10 -54.45
N GLY A 245 3.17 18.18 -54.96
CA GLY A 245 1.74 18.22 -55.34
C GLY A 245 1.36 17.07 -56.28
N ASN A 246 2.28 16.66 -57.16
CA ASN A 246 2.08 15.54 -58.09
C ASN A 246 2.11 14.16 -57.41
N VAL A 247 2.71 14.04 -56.23
CA VAL A 247 2.88 12.76 -55.52
C VAL A 247 1.62 12.40 -54.73
N VAL A 248 0.89 13.41 -54.23
CA VAL A 248 -0.45 13.23 -53.65
C VAL A 248 -1.44 12.78 -54.73
N SER A 249 -1.39 13.40 -55.92
CA SER A 249 -2.22 12.99 -57.07
C SER A 249 -1.85 11.60 -57.60
N ALA A 250 -0.57 11.22 -57.55
CA ALA A 250 -0.12 9.88 -57.93
C ALA A 250 -0.60 8.80 -56.95
N VAL A 251 -0.63 9.10 -55.64
CA VAL A 251 -1.13 8.18 -54.60
C VAL A 251 -2.64 7.93 -54.74
N GLU A 252 -3.43 8.96 -55.06
CA GLU A 252 -4.88 8.80 -55.33
C GLU A 252 -5.18 7.84 -56.51
N SER A 253 -4.26 7.71 -57.47
CA SER A 253 -4.43 6.79 -58.62
C SER A 253 -4.16 5.31 -58.29
N THR A 254 -3.56 5.01 -57.13
CA THR A 254 -3.14 3.64 -56.75
C THR A 254 -4.12 2.89 -55.85
N GLY A 255 -5.19 3.56 -55.40
CA GLY A 255 -6.28 2.95 -54.63
C GLY A 255 -5.90 2.50 -53.20
N ILE A 256 -4.74 2.92 -52.67
CA ILE A 256 -4.31 2.63 -51.30
C ILE A 256 -5.00 3.63 -50.36
N PRO A 257 -5.68 3.19 -49.28
CA PRO A 257 -6.43 4.09 -48.41
C PRO A 257 -5.52 5.14 -47.77
N ASN A 258 -5.95 6.40 -47.83
CA ASN A 258 -5.23 7.62 -47.41
C ASN A 258 -4.57 7.56 -46.02
N ALA A 259 -4.98 6.63 -45.14
CA ALA A 259 -4.37 6.41 -43.84
C ALA A 259 -2.96 5.81 -43.92
N PHE A 260 -2.68 4.91 -44.87
CA PHE A 260 -1.42 4.14 -44.89
C PHE A 260 -0.22 4.99 -45.33
N THR A 261 -0.43 5.89 -46.29
CA THR A 261 0.59 6.81 -46.77
C THR A 261 0.83 7.95 -45.78
N PHE A 262 -0.21 8.43 -45.09
CA PHE A 262 -0.06 9.38 -43.98
C PHE A 262 0.73 8.78 -42.80
N ILE A 263 0.47 7.52 -42.46
CA ILE A 263 1.20 6.79 -41.40
C ILE A 263 2.67 6.60 -41.77
N LEU A 264 2.99 6.23 -43.01
CA LEU A 264 4.38 6.10 -43.47
C LEU A 264 5.11 7.45 -43.47
N LEU A 265 4.44 8.53 -43.87
CA LEU A 265 5.02 9.88 -43.89
C LEU A 265 5.22 10.42 -42.46
N LEU A 266 4.29 10.12 -41.54
CA LEU A 266 4.44 10.41 -40.11
C LEU A 266 5.55 9.56 -39.46
N LEU A 267 5.71 8.28 -39.84
CA LEU A 267 6.78 7.40 -39.36
C LEU A 267 8.15 7.86 -39.86
N CYS A 268 8.27 8.33 -41.10
CA CYS A 268 9.51 8.88 -41.64
C CYS A 268 9.88 10.24 -41.02
N LEU A 269 8.90 11.03 -40.56
CA LEU A 269 9.11 12.28 -39.83
C LEU A 269 9.29 12.07 -38.31
N SER A 270 8.98 10.89 -37.78
CA SER A 270 9.13 10.54 -36.36
C SER A 270 10.55 10.72 -35.78
N PRO A 271 11.66 10.48 -36.52
CA PRO A 271 13.00 10.72 -35.99
C PRO A 271 13.32 12.22 -35.86
N LEU A 272 12.73 13.05 -36.73
CA LEU A 272 12.85 14.51 -36.65
C LEU A 272 12.02 15.06 -35.49
N PHE A 273 10.84 14.48 -35.25
CA PHE A 273 10.02 14.79 -34.07
C PHE A 273 10.68 14.36 -32.76
N ALA A 274 11.30 13.18 -32.70
CA ALA A 274 12.05 12.72 -31.55
C ALA A 274 13.27 13.60 -31.26
N SER A 275 13.98 14.06 -32.31
CA SER A 275 15.10 14.99 -32.17
C SER A 275 14.67 16.37 -31.68
N ALA A 276 13.58 16.94 -32.21
CA ALA A 276 13.05 18.22 -31.75
C ALA A 276 12.50 18.14 -30.31
N ALA A 277 11.80 17.06 -29.96
CA ALA A 277 11.33 16.81 -28.60
C ALA A 277 12.49 16.59 -27.62
N TYR A 278 13.56 15.91 -28.05
CA TYR A 278 14.78 15.73 -27.27
C TYR A 278 15.52 17.06 -27.05
N GLN A 279 15.62 17.92 -28.06
CA GLN A 279 16.21 19.25 -27.89
C GLN A 279 15.37 20.16 -26.99
N LEU A 280 14.03 20.09 -27.08
CA LEU A 280 13.15 20.83 -26.18
C LEU A 280 13.28 20.33 -24.72
N TYR A 281 13.38 19.00 -24.54
CA TYR A 281 13.61 18.37 -23.25
C TYR A 281 14.97 18.76 -22.65
N MET A 282 16.03 18.80 -23.47
CA MET A 282 17.35 19.27 -23.03
C MET A 282 17.33 20.75 -22.65
N SER A 283 16.66 21.62 -23.42
CA SER A 283 16.51 23.05 -23.07
C SER A 283 15.64 23.32 -21.83
N TYR A 284 14.77 22.38 -21.45
CA TYR A 284 13.98 22.47 -20.23
C TYR A 284 14.76 21.94 -19.02
N LYS A 285 15.61 20.92 -19.24
CA LYS A 285 16.48 20.34 -18.22
C LYS A 285 17.66 21.26 -17.88
N GLU A 286 18.17 21.97 -18.87
CA GLU A 286 19.13 23.06 -18.72
C GLU A 286 18.35 24.38 -18.56
N GLY A 287 17.77 24.60 -17.38
CA GLY A 287 17.32 25.94 -16.99
C GLY A 287 18.50 26.92 -17.00
N PRO A 288 18.26 28.24 -17.13
CA PRO A 288 19.36 29.20 -17.21
C PRO A 288 20.23 29.11 -15.95
N GLU A 289 21.54 28.93 -16.13
CA GLU A 289 22.55 29.12 -15.10
C GLU A 289 22.42 30.56 -14.56
N GLU A 290 22.31 30.70 -13.24
CA GLU A 290 22.56 31.96 -12.55
C GLU A 290 24.04 32.32 -12.70
N ASP A 291 24.35 33.12 -13.71
CA ASP A 291 25.66 33.77 -13.82
C ASP A 291 25.66 35.06 -13.00
N ASP A 292 26.09 34.93 -11.74
CA ASP A 292 26.62 36.04 -10.96
C ASP A 292 27.96 36.49 -11.57
N ALA A 293 27.97 37.67 -12.21
CA ALA A 293 28.92 38.77 -11.95
C ALA A 293 29.27 39.60 -13.20
N ALA A 294 28.74 40.82 -13.27
CA ALA A 294 29.47 41.96 -13.80
C ALA A 294 29.20 43.16 -12.87
N ALA A 295 30.20 43.50 -12.06
CA ALA A 295 30.23 44.71 -11.25
C ALA A 295 30.98 45.84 -11.99
N ALA A 296 30.54 47.07 -11.70
CA ALA A 296 31.19 48.37 -11.88
C ALA A 296 30.97 49.14 -13.21
N GLU A 297 30.08 50.14 -13.17
CA GLU A 297 30.45 51.58 -13.08
C GLU A 297 29.19 52.44 -12.86
N ASN A 298 29.00 52.99 -11.64
CA ASN A 298 29.18 54.43 -11.38
C ASN A 298 28.98 54.73 -9.89
N THR A 299 30.05 55.20 -9.25
CA THR A 299 30.05 55.83 -7.93
C THR A 299 29.97 57.35 -8.06
N THR A 300 29.15 57.98 -7.23
CA THR A 300 29.39 59.35 -6.72
C THR A 300 29.19 59.39 -5.20
N GLY A 301 30.28 59.71 -4.48
CA GLY A 301 30.38 60.25 -3.11
C GLY A 301 30.06 59.31 -1.94
N ASP A 302 30.77 59.25 -0.81
CA ASP A 302 31.92 60.02 -0.31
C ASP A 302 32.51 59.32 0.95
N THR A 303 33.84 59.31 1.03
CA THR A 303 34.76 59.38 2.22
C THR A 303 34.78 58.39 3.41
N ALA A 304 36.04 57.91 3.64
CA ALA A 304 36.78 57.64 4.90
C ALA A 304 36.39 56.42 5.76
N GLY A 305 37.25 55.53 6.27
CA GLY A 305 38.72 55.36 6.39
C GLY A 305 38.98 54.06 7.21
N PRO A 306 40.20 53.51 7.28
CA PRO A 306 40.47 52.07 7.48
C PRO A 306 41.04 51.66 8.85
N ASP A 307 41.06 50.34 9.13
CA ASP A 307 42.15 49.53 9.77
C ASP A 307 41.57 48.13 10.12
N ALA A 308 41.89 47.02 9.44
CA ALA A 308 43.14 46.23 9.40
C ALA A 308 43.49 45.49 10.72
N ALA A 309 43.33 44.15 10.74
CA ALA A 309 44.44 43.17 10.86
C ALA A 309 43.99 41.77 11.33
N GLU A 310 44.59 40.77 10.69
CA GLU A 310 44.43 39.32 10.79
C GLU A 310 45.00 38.69 12.07
N GLY A 311 44.71 37.39 12.32
CA GLY A 311 45.69 36.50 12.95
C GLY A 311 45.22 35.27 13.75
N LYS A 312 44.91 34.17 13.05
CA LYS A 312 45.55 32.82 13.16
C LYS A 312 45.65 32.03 14.52
N LYS A 313 44.92 30.91 14.54
CA LYS A 313 45.25 29.48 14.86
C LYS A 313 45.83 29.00 16.23
N ASP A 314 45.17 27.91 16.66
CA ASP A 314 45.63 26.61 17.18
C ASP A 314 46.31 26.51 18.57
N ASP A 315 45.72 25.73 19.49
CA ASP A 315 46.18 24.37 19.92
C ASP A 315 45.70 23.95 21.33
N ALA A 316 45.32 22.65 21.43
CA ALA A 316 45.58 21.68 22.52
C ALA A 316 45.05 21.96 23.96
N GLU A 317 44.72 21.03 24.86
CA GLU A 317 44.43 19.59 24.92
C GLU A 317 44.04 19.33 26.41
N THR A 318 43.11 18.42 26.68
CA THR A 318 42.96 17.52 27.86
C THR A 318 42.80 17.97 29.34
N GLU A 319 42.00 17.12 30.02
CA GLU A 319 41.99 16.69 31.44
C GLU A 319 40.86 17.16 32.38
N ASP A 320 40.03 16.16 32.72
CA ASP A 320 39.67 15.64 34.05
C ASP A 320 38.78 16.42 35.03
N ASP A 321 37.68 15.72 35.41
CA ASP A 321 36.78 15.97 36.54
C ASP A 321 37.53 15.99 37.89
N PRO A 322 36.95 16.61 38.95
CA PRO A 322 36.24 15.74 39.90
C PRO A 322 34.97 16.34 40.54
N VAL A 323 34.08 15.40 40.87
CA VAL A 323 32.92 15.44 41.76
C VAL A 323 33.23 16.08 43.14
N PRO A 324 32.25 16.75 43.77
CA PRO A 324 32.16 16.78 45.22
C PRO A 324 30.82 16.25 45.78
N SER A 325 31.00 15.57 46.90
CA SER A 325 30.11 14.82 47.79
C SER A 325 29.02 15.62 48.53
N ASP A 326 27.93 14.91 48.84
CA ASP A 326 26.83 15.28 49.76
C ASP A 326 27.28 15.54 51.21
N PRO A 327 26.44 16.25 52.00
CA PRO A 327 26.30 16.01 53.42
C PRO A 327 24.87 15.65 53.88
N VAL A 328 24.81 14.85 54.93
CA VAL A 328 23.64 14.25 55.61
C VAL A 328 23.06 15.14 56.72
N GLY A 329 21.75 15.04 56.96
CA GLY A 329 20.98 15.49 58.15
C GLY A 329 19.76 16.32 57.74
N GLU A 330 18.50 16.11 58.17
CA GLU A 330 17.96 15.63 59.44
C GLU A 330 16.46 15.26 59.24
N GLU A 331 15.95 14.29 60.01
CA GLU A 331 14.59 13.73 59.90
C GLU A 331 13.49 14.67 60.46
N SER A 332 12.32 14.69 59.82
CA SER A 332 11.05 15.01 60.49
C SER A 332 9.91 14.17 59.89
N GLU A 333 9.30 13.36 60.76
CA GLU A 333 8.17 12.45 60.50
C GLU A 333 6.95 13.16 59.91
N ILE A 334 6.39 12.59 58.83
CA ILE A 334 4.97 12.74 58.47
C ILE A 334 4.47 11.36 58.03
N VAL A 335 3.56 10.79 58.82
CA VAL A 335 2.79 9.57 58.52
C VAL A 335 1.72 9.92 57.47
N PRO A 336 1.47 9.04 56.48
CA PRO A 336 0.09 8.60 56.29
C PRO A 336 -0.08 7.13 55.85
N ASP A 337 -1.11 6.55 56.45
CA ASP A 337 -2.04 5.50 56.02
C ASP A 337 -1.72 4.56 54.86
N THR A 338 -1.89 3.29 55.21
CA THR A 338 -2.10 2.11 54.39
C THR A 338 -3.16 2.31 53.31
N GLU A 339 -2.85 1.97 52.05
CA GLU A 339 -3.65 1.01 51.26
C GLU A 339 -2.95 0.63 49.94
N ASP A 340 -3.06 -0.65 49.65
CA ASP A 340 -2.40 -1.46 48.62
C ASP A 340 -2.74 -1.00 47.20
N SER A 341 -1.79 -0.34 46.51
CA SER A 341 -1.88 -0.08 45.08
C SER A 341 -1.12 -1.18 44.32
N GLY A 342 -1.86 -2.24 43.98
CA GLY A 342 -1.40 -3.33 43.12
C GLY A 342 -1.05 -2.86 41.71
N ILE A 343 0.16 -2.35 41.51
CA ILE A 343 0.72 -2.08 40.18
C ILE A 343 1.26 -3.39 39.61
N ARG A 344 0.50 -4.04 38.72
CA ARG A 344 1.02 -5.13 37.88
C ARG A 344 1.97 -4.55 36.82
N LYS A 345 3.28 -4.74 37.01
CA LYS A 345 4.28 -4.51 35.96
C LYS A 345 4.05 -5.49 34.80
N ARG A 346 3.79 -4.97 33.60
CA ARG A 346 3.72 -5.77 32.37
C ARG A 346 5.15 -6.14 31.95
N ARG A 347 5.43 -7.45 31.88
CA ARG A 347 6.69 -8.03 31.42
C ARG A 347 6.81 -7.75 29.92
N VAL A 348 7.88 -7.09 29.49
CA VAL A 348 8.26 -6.98 28.07
C VAL A 348 8.92 -8.31 27.71
N ALA A 349 8.36 -9.02 26.73
CA ALA A 349 9.01 -10.19 26.14
C ALA A 349 10.14 -9.71 25.23
N SER A 350 11.32 -10.28 25.43
CA SER A 350 12.50 -10.15 24.56
C SER A 350 12.34 -11.01 23.31
#